data_AF-A0A7V5YQ45-F1
#
_entry.id   AF-A0A7V5YQ45-F1
#
_cell.length_a   1.000
_cell.length_b   1.000
_cell.length_c   1.000
_cell.angle_alpha   90.00
_cell.angle_beta   90.00
_cell.angle_gamma   90.00
#
_symmetry.space_group_name_H-M   'P 1'
#
loop_
_entity.id
_entity.type
_entity.pdbx_description
1 polymer ?
#
loop_
_entity_poly.entity_id
_entity_poly.type
_entity_poly.pdbx_seq_one_letter_code
_entity_poly.pdbx_strand_id
1 'polypeptide(L)' 'MLTCKEFLHAMNEYLDETEDAELRREVEEHIRDCPNCWVVFDTTKRTLRIFR' A
#
# COMPACT_ATOMS: atom_id res chain seq x y z
N MET A 1 -12.78 -4.83 -6.69
CA MET A 1 -11.53 -5.42 -6.17
C MET A 1 -10.39 -4.63 -6.77
N LEU A 2 -9.66 -3.93 -5.91
CA LEU A 2 -8.50 -3.14 -6.27
C LEU A 2 -7.41 -4.06 -6.84
N THR A 3 -6.88 -3.71 -8.01
CA THR A 3 -5.85 -4.50 -8.71
C THR A 3 -4.45 -4.18 -8.19
N CYS A 4 -3.47 -5.07 -8.42
CA CYS A 4 -2.08 -4.80 -8.04
C CYS A 4 -1.52 -3.52 -8.67
N LYS A 5 -2.01 -3.14 -9.86
CA LYS A 5 -1.58 -1.90 -10.53
C LYS A 5 -2.14 -0.67 -9.83
N GLU A 6 -3.43 -0.70 -9.47
CA GLU A 6 -4.07 0.37 -8.71
C GLU A 6 -3.46 0.49 -7.31
N PHE A 7 -3.13 -0.64 -6.67
CA PHE A 7 -2.37 -0.66 -5.42
C PHE A 7 -1.05 0.10 -5.55
N LEU A 8 -0.25 -0.15 -6.59
CA LEU A 8 1.02 0.55 -6.79
C LEU A 8 0.86 2.06 -6.99
N HIS A 9 -0.26 2.50 -7.59
CA HIS A 9 -0.58 3.92 -7.71
C HIS A 9 -1.02 4.52 -6.37
N ALA A 10 -1.91 3.84 -5.65
CA ALA A 10 -2.43 4.25 -4.34
C ALA A 10 -1.39 4.12 -3.22
N MET A 11 -0.32 3.35 -3.42
CA MET A 11 0.68 3.05 -2.40
C MET A 11 1.41 4.31 -1.90
N ASN A 12 1.70 5.27 -2.79
CA ASN A 12 2.33 6.53 -2.37
C ASN A 12 1.39 7.33 -1.46
N GLU A 13 0.14 7.51 -1.89
CA GLU A 13 -0.88 8.23 -1.11
C GLU A 13 -1.10 7.58 0.26
N TYR A 14 -1.15 6.24 0.30
CA TYR A 14 -1.27 5.42 1.51
C TYR A 14 -0.06 5.52 2.45
N LEU A 15 1.16 5.59 1.91
CA LEU A 15 2.38 5.74 2.71
C LEU A 15 2.54 7.17 3.26
N ASP A 16 2.02 8.16 2.53
CA ASP A 16 2.02 9.57 2.91
C ASP A 16 0.82 9.96 3.82
N GLU A 17 -0.07 9.01 4.14
CA GLU A 17 -1.28 9.22 4.95
C GLU A 17 -2.24 10.27 4.35
N THR A 18 -2.25 10.37 3.02
CA THR A 18 -3.04 11.36 2.24
C THR A 18 -4.26 10.77 1.54
N GLU A 19 -4.50 9.48 1.73
CA GLU A 19 -5.58 8.73 1.11
C GLU A 19 -6.93 8.90 1.82
N ASP A 20 -8.01 8.68 1.07
CA ASP A 20 -9.36 8.63 1.62
C ASP A 20 -9.64 7.31 2.37
N ALA A 21 -10.62 7.35 3.28
CA ALA A 21 -11.01 6.19 4.09
C ALA A 21 -11.47 4.98 3.25
N GLU A 22 -12.05 5.21 2.07
CA GLU A 22 -12.44 4.15 1.15
C GLU A 22 -11.21 3.47 0.53
N LEU A 23 -10.27 4.27 0.03
CA LEU A 23 -9.03 3.77 -0.58
C LEU A 23 -8.18 3.00 0.43
N ARG A 24 -8.09 3.49 1.67
CA ARG A 24 -7.44 2.78 2.79
C ARG A 24 -8.01 1.37 2.96
N ARG A 25 -9.34 1.24 2.99
CA ARG A 25 -9.99 -0.06 3.17
C ARG A 25 -9.68 -1.02 2.01
N GLU A 26 -9.75 -0.52 0.78
CA GLU A 26 -9.44 -1.34 -0.41
C GLU A 26 -7.98 -1.80 -0.46
N VAL A 27 -7.05 -0.91 -0.08
CA VAL A 27 -5.63 -1.24 0.04
C VAL A 27 -5.39 -2.28 1.14
N GLU A 28 -6.01 -2.12 2.31
CA GLU A 28 -5.91 -3.07 3.42
C GLU A 28 -6.46 -4.46 3.10
N GLU A 29 -7.57 -4.52 2.36
CA GLU A 29 -8.14 -5.78 1.85
C GLU A 29 -7.19 -6.41 0.83
N HIS A 30 -6.66 -5.61 -0.11
CA HIS A 30 -5.75 -6.10 -1.13
C HIS A 30 -4.44 -6.67 -0.57
N ILE A 31 -3.77 -5.96 0.34
CA ILE A 31 -2.51 -6.46 0.94
C ILE A 31 -2.74 -7.71 1.82
N ARG A 32 -3.97 -7.92 2.31
CA ARG A 32 -4.33 -9.13 3.05
C ARG A 32 -4.47 -10.33 2.12
N ASP A 33 -5.05 -10.11 0.95
CA ASP A 33 -5.34 -11.18 -0.02
C ASP A 33 -4.21 -11.41 -1.03
N CYS A 34 -3.29 -10.45 -1.20
CA CYS A 34 -2.20 -10.49 -2.16
C CYS A 34 -0.82 -10.46 -1.46
N PRO A 35 -0.13 -11.62 -1.34
CA PRO A 35 1.19 -11.70 -0.72
C PRO A 35 2.25 -10.87 -1.45
N ASN A 36 2.16 -10.77 -2.78
CA ASN A 36 3.12 -9.99 -3.58
C ASN A 36 3.07 -8.50 -3.21
N CYS A 37 1.86 -7.94 -3.13
CA CYS A 37 1.69 -6.53 -2.78
C CYS A 37 2.02 -6.27 -1.30
N TRP A 38 1.76 -7.22 -0.41
CA TRP A 38 2.22 -7.13 0.98
C TRP A 38 3.75 -7.04 1.09
N VAL A 39 4.50 -7.87 0.34
CA VAL A 39 5.98 -7.80 0.34
C VAL A 39 6.45 -6.45 -0.21
N VAL A 40 5.85 -5.95 -1.28
CA VAL A 40 6.19 -4.62 -1.84
C VAL A 40 5.92 -3.52 -0.83
N PHE A 41 4.77 -3.55 -0.16
CA PHE A 41 4.43 -2.61 0.90
C PHE A 41 5.43 -2.65 2.06
N ASP A 42 5.72 -3.83 2.61
CA ASP A 42 6.61 -3.99 3.76
C ASP A 42 8.04 -3.55 3.43
N THR A 43 8.56 -3.94 2.26
CA THR A 43 9.89 -3.53 1.80
C THR A 43 9.99 -2.02 1.58
N THR A 44 8.97 -1.40 0.98
CA THR A 44 8.91 0.05 0.79
C THR A 44 8.84 0.78 2.12
N LYS A 45 8.00 0.32 3.06
CA LYS A 45 7.88 0.87 4.41
C LYS A 45 9.19 0.77 5.21
N ARG A 46 9.90 -0.36 5.11
CA ARG A 46 11.23 -0.53 5.72
C ARG A 46 12.24 0.43 5.12
N THR A 47 12.23 0.59 3.81
CA THR A 47 13.11 1.53 3.11
C THR A 47 12.89 2.95 3.62
N LEU A 48 11.63 3.41 3.69
CA LEU A 48 11.29 4.73 4.22
C LEU A 48 11.75 4.92 5.67
N ARG A 49 11.65 3.89 6.53
CA ARG A 49 12.14 3.94 7.91
C ARG A 49 13.66 4.11 8.02
N ILE A 50 14.42 3.68 7.03
CA ILE A 50 15.89 3.84 7.03
C ILE A 50 16.28 5.27 6.65
N PHE A 51 15.50 5.91 5.78
CA PHE A 51 15.78 7.27 5.29
C PHE A 51 15.16 8.40 6.13
N ARG A 52 14.26 8.07 7.06
CA ARG A 52 13.59 9.01 7.97
C ARG A 52 14.31 9.09 9.31
#